data_AF-A0A3M5JWP7-F1
#
_entry.id   AF-A0A3M5JWP7-F1
#
_cell.length_a   1.000
_cell.length_b   1.000
_cell.length_c   1.000
_cell.angle_alpha   90.00
_cell.angle_beta   90.00
_cell.angle_gamma   90.00
#
_symmetry.space_group_name_H-M   'P 1'
#
loop_
_entity.id
_entity.type
_entity.pdbx_description
1 polymer ?
#
loop_
_entity_poly.entity_id
_entity_poly.type
_entity_poly.pdbx_seq_one_letter_code
_entity_poly.pdbx_strand_id
1 'polypeptide(L)'
;RNAADTASISPSSCNNGMVCSTWPSPQEATTFANRVLGEQQQRTCEGCTKTTSTAGVGLTPLIQESYDSKLKALQELISGNKSLTQENLSQASSSSLPVTRGVVEALRSEHDQDMLAKRLASELALSDVLGKALLLQRTLFTGSKEPNIAA
;
A
#
# COMPACT_ATOMS: atom_id res chain seq x y z
N ARG A 1 5.62 10.14 -21.06
CA ARG A 1 4.52 10.81 -20.33
C ARG A 1 5.04 12.17 -19.86
N ASN A 2 4.20 13.20 -19.74
CA ASN A 2 4.62 14.48 -19.16
C ASN A 2 4.92 14.29 -17.66
N ALA A 3 5.88 15.02 -17.09
CA ALA A 3 6.19 14.97 -15.65
C ALA A 3 4.99 15.30 -14.75
N ALA A 4 4.05 16.11 -15.22
CA ALA A 4 2.83 16.46 -14.51
C ALA A 4 1.64 15.52 -14.81
N ASP A 5 1.86 14.43 -15.57
CA ASP A 5 0.80 13.47 -15.90
C ASP A 5 0.37 12.67 -14.67
N THR A 6 -0.94 12.60 -14.50
CA THR A 6 -1.67 12.17 -13.31
C THR A 6 -2.55 10.93 -13.60
N ALA A 7 -2.62 10.50 -14.86
CA ALA A 7 -3.55 9.46 -15.25
C ALA A 7 -3.06 8.06 -14.81
N SER A 8 -4.01 7.16 -14.57
CA SER A 8 -3.74 5.75 -14.30
C SER A 8 -2.89 5.09 -15.40
N ILE A 9 -2.03 4.17 -15.00
CA ILE A 9 -1.21 3.32 -15.85
C ILE A 9 -2.00 2.03 -16.09
N SER A 10 -2.26 1.67 -17.34
CA SER A 10 -2.92 0.41 -17.65
C SER A 10 -2.04 -0.79 -17.29
N PRO A 11 -2.62 -1.97 -16.97
CA PRO A 11 -1.83 -3.16 -16.66
C PRO A 11 -0.84 -3.55 -17.78
N SER A 12 -1.24 -3.39 -19.04
CA SER A 12 -0.39 -3.66 -20.20
C SER A 12 0.80 -2.69 -20.30
N SER A 13 0.60 -1.41 -19.97
CA SER A 13 1.68 -0.42 -19.93
C SER A 13 2.57 -0.53 -18.70
N CYS A 14 2.05 -1.09 -17.61
CA CYS A 14 2.83 -1.32 -16.39
C CYS A 14 3.90 -2.42 -16.56
N ASN A 15 3.67 -3.37 -17.48
CA ASN A 15 4.60 -4.45 -17.82
C ASN A 15 5.21 -5.15 -16.58
N ASN A 16 4.35 -5.52 -15.63
CA ASN A 16 4.73 -6.14 -14.35
C ASN A 16 5.71 -5.32 -13.48
N GLY A 17 5.75 -4.00 -13.67
CA GLY A 17 6.54 -3.10 -12.85
C GLY A 17 6.00 -2.96 -11.43
N MET A 18 6.81 -3.25 -10.41
CA MET A 18 6.36 -3.22 -9.01
C MET A 18 5.75 -1.89 -8.56
N VAL A 19 6.28 -0.75 -9.03
CA VAL A 19 5.76 0.59 -8.66
C VAL A 19 4.34 0.80 -9.17
N CYS A 20 4.08 0.52 -10.45
CA CYS A 20 2.75 0.69 -11.04
C CYS A 20 1.77 -0.42 -10.64
N SER A 21 2.25 -1.59 -10.25
CA SER A 21 1.42 -2.62 -9.61
C SER A 21 0.99 -2.24 -8.19
N THR A 22 1.81 -1.45 -7.47
CA THR A 22 1.52 -0.98 -6.12
C THR A 22 0.66 0.28 -6.12
N TRP A 23 0.99 1.22 -7.00
CA TRP A 23 0.24 2.46 -7.23
C TRP A 23 -0.09 2.58 -8.72
N PRO A 24 -1.32 2.22 -9.12
CA PRO A 24 -1.78 2.34 -10.51
C PRO A 24 -1.70 3.75 -11.09
N SER A 25 -1.58 4.79 -10.26
CA SER A 25 -1.39 6.17 -10.70
C SER A 25 -0.29 6.90 -9.89
N PRO A 26 0.38 7.91 -10.45
CA PRO A 26 1.27 8.79 -9.67
C PRO A 26 0.58 9.42 -8.45
N GLN A 27 -0.72 9.68 -8.54
CA GLN A 27 -1.55 10.32 -7.53
C GLN A 27 -1.72 9.42 -6.32
N GLU A 28 -1.87 8.11 -6.54
CA GLU A 28 -1.92 7.14 -5.45
C GLU A 28 -0.58 7.05 -4.72
N ALA A 29 0.53 7.11 -5.45
CA ALA A 29 1.87 7.17 -4.85
C ALA A 29 2.05 8.45 -4.03
N THR A 30 1.67 9.62 -4.56
CA THR A 30 1.69 10.91 -3.84
C THR A 30 0.78 10.88 -2.62
N THR A 31 -0.42 10.32 -2.72
CA THR A 31 -1.37 10.23 -1.60
C THR A 31 -0.76 9.39 -0.47
N PHE A 32 -0.17 8.24 -0.79
CA PHE A 32 0.54 7.43 0.19
C PHE A 32 1.73 8.18 0.79
N ALA A 33 2.55 8.83 -0.04
CA ALA A 33 3.72 9.59 0.41
C ALA A 33 3.34 10.72 1.36
N ASN A 34 2.35 11.54 1.00
CA ASN A 34 1.89 12.67 1.81
C ASN A 34 1.26 12.21 3.13
N ARG A 35 0.54 11.07 3.13
CA ARG A 35 0.05 10.49 4.38
C ARG A 35 1.19 10.06 5.30
N VAL A 36 2.23 9.42 4.78
CA VAL A 36 3.33 8.89 5.61
C VAL A 36 4.31 9.98 6.04
N LEU A 37 4.80 10.77 5.08
CA LEU A 37 5.90 11.73 5.24
C LEU A 37 5.40 13.15 5.55
N GLY A 38 4.16 13.47 5.16
CA GLY A 38 3.68 14.85 5.10
C GLY A 38 4.05 15.52 3.78
N GLU A 39 3.74 16.81 3.69
CA GLU A 39 4.03 17.63 2.52
C GLU A 39 4.43 19.04 2.95
N GLN A 40 5.37 19.63 2.22
CA GLN A 40 5.66 21.06 2.29
C GLN A 40 5.60 21.65 0.88
N GLN A 41 4.69 22.60 0.68
CA GLN A 41 4.56 23.33 -0.58
C GLN A 41 5.22 24.70 -0.43
N GLN A 42 6.14 25.01 -1.34
CA GLN A 42 6.78 26.32 -1.45
C GLN A 42 6.30 27.01 -2.73
N ARG A 43 5.85 28.25 -2.61
CA ARG A 43 5.36 29.07 -3.72
C ARG A 43 6.15 30.36 -3.80
N THR A 44 6.53 30.74 -5.02
CA THR A 44 7.31 31.94 -5.31
C THR A 44 6.45 33.16 -5.71
N CYS A 45 5.12 33.07 -5.62
CA CYS A 45 4.21 34.17 -5.98
C CYS A 45 4.26 35.36 -5.00
N GLU A 46 3.99 36.56 -5.52
CA GLU A 46 3.76 37.75 -4.70
C GLU A 46 2.33 37.78 -4.15
N GLY A 47 2.16 38.16 -2.88
CA GLY A 47 0.85 38.28 -2.22
C GLY A 47 0.14 36.97 -1.85
N CYS A 48 0.78 35.82 -2.06
CA CYS A 48 0.24 34.51 -1.70
C CYS A 48 0.89 33.94 -0.42
N THR A 49 0.22 32.98 0.23
CA THR A 49 0.85 32.18 1.29
C THR A 49 2.01 31.38 0.68
N LYS A 50 3.24 31.75 1.04
CA LYS A 50 4.47 31.21 0.42
C LYS A 50 4.78 29.78 0.83
N THR A 51 4.41 29.39 2.05
CA THR A 51 4.70 28.06 2.59
C THR A 51 3.44 27.48 3.20
N THR A 52 3.07 26.28 2.75
CA THR A 52 2.03 25.46 3.38
C THR A 52 2.66 24.14 3.78
N SER A 53 2.37 23.63 4.98
CA SER A 53 2.88 22.35 5.43
C SER A 53 1.77 21.51 6.04
N THR A 54 1.79 20.22 5.71
CA THR A 54 0.89 19.19 6.21
C THR A 54 1.76 18.12 6.86
N ALA A 55 1.51 17.80 8.13
CA ALA A 55 2.25 16.76 8.82
C ALA A 55 1.81 15.37 8.33
N GLY A 56 2.78 14.46 8.17
CA GLY A 56 2.51 13.04 7.96
C GLY A 56 2.04 12.36 9.24
N VAL A 57 1.30 11.28 9.10
CA VAL A 57 0.83 10.44 10.22
C VAL A 57 1.77 9.27 10.51
N GLY A 58 2.82 9.09 9.71
CA GLY A 58 3.74 7.95 9.80
C GLY A 58 3.13 6.64 9.27
N LEU A 59 3.83 5.52 9.50
CA LEU A 59 3.40 4.21 9.00
C LEU A 59 2.39 3.51 9.93
N THR A 60 2.44 3.78 11.24
CA THR A 60 1.63 3.06 12.25
C THR A 60 0.12 3.09 11.97
N PRO A 61 -0.49 4.25 11.64
CA PRO A 61 -1.92 4.28 11.32
C PRO A 61 -2.27 3.46 10.07
N LEU A 62 -1.39 3.45 9.06
CA LEU A 62 -1.58 2.68 7.84
C LEU A 62 -1.42 1.18 8.09
N ILE A 63 -0.53 0.77 9.00
CA ILE A 63 -0.42 -0.62 9.46
C ILE A 63 -1.72 -1.05 10.15
N GLN A 64 -2.30 -0.19 10.98
CA GLN A 64 -3.57 -0.50 11.65
C GLN A 64 -4.73 -0.62 10.65
N GLU A 65 -4.85 0.30 9.69
CA GLU A 65 -5.85 0.22 8.62
C GLU A 65 -5.70 -1.06 7.79
N SER A 66 -4.45 -1.41 7.45
CA SER A 66 -4.15 -2.65 6.73
C SER A 66 -4.50 -3.87 7.57
N TYR A 67 -4.18 -3.87 8.87
CA TYR A 67 -4.55 -4.93 9.81
C TYR A 67 -6.06 -5.18 9.82
N ASP A 68 -6.86 -4.13 10.00
CA ASP A 68 -8.32 -4.25 10.06
C ASP A 68 -8.87 -4.82 8.73
N SER A 69 -8.33 -4.36 7.59
CA SER A 69 -8.70 -4.87 6.27
C SER A 69 -8.30 -6.34 6.07
N LYS A 70 -7.07 -6.72 6.46
CA LYS A 70 -6.56 -8.09 6.28
C LYS A 70 -7.26 -9.06 7.21
N LEU A 71 -7.52 -8.68 8.46
CA LEU A 71 -8.26 -9.48 9.41
C LEU A 71 -9.68 -9.74 8.91
N LYS A 72 -10.38 -8.71 8.43
CA LYS A 72 -11.72 -8.87 7.85
C LYS A 72 -11.72 -9.83 6.66
N ALA A 73 -10.76 -9.67 5.73
CA ALA A 73 -10.64 -10.56 4.58
C ALA A 73 -10.37 -12.02 4.99
N LEU A 74 -9.48 -12.24 5.97
CA LEU A 74 -9.21 -13.58 6.52
C LEU A 74 -10.45 -14.17 7.19
N GLN A 75 -11.19 -13.40 7.98
CA GLN A 75 -12.41 -13.86 8.64
C GLN A 75 -13.49 -14.28 7.63
N GLU A 76 -13.70 -13.48 6.57
CA GLU A 76 -14.65 -13.80 5.50
C GLU A 76 -14.26 -15.10 4.76
N LEU A 77 -12.95 -15.34 4.58
CA LEU A 77 -12.44 -16.56 3.98
C LEU A 77 -12.58 -17.76 4.93
N ILE A 78 -12.22 -17.62 6.21
CA ILE A 78 -12.28 -18.70 7.21
C ILE A 78 -13.73 -19.11 7.46
N SER A 79 -14.65 -18.16 7.64
CA SER A 79 -16.08 -18.43 7.89
C SER A 79 -16.82 -19.00 6.67
N GLY A 80 -16.21 -18.92 5.49
CA GLY A 80 -16.82 -19.36 4.22
C GLY A 80 -17.77 -18.34 3.60
N ASN A 81 -17.85 -17.11 4.12
CA ASN A 81 -18.63 -16.02 3.51
C ASN A 81 -18.09 -15.63 2.13
N LYS A 82 -16.78 -15.80 1.91
CA LYS A 82 -16.12 -15.69 0.61
C LYS A 82 -15.54 -17.03 0.17
N SER A 83 -15.67 -17.32 -1.12
CA SER A 83 -15.06 -18.49 -1.74
C SER A 83 -13.53 -18.34 -1.84
N LEU A 84 -12.81 -19.46 -1.81
CA LEU A 84 -11.35 -19.50 -1.88
C LEU A 84 -10.84 -19.35 -3.34
N THR A 85 -11.28 -18.27 -3.99
CA THR A 85 -10.80 -17.84 -5.32
C THR A 85 -9.49 -17.10 -5.20
N GLN A 86 -8.71 -17.05 -6.28
CA GLN A 86 -7.43 -16.33 -6.30
C GLN A 86 -7.60 -14.84 -5.96
N GLU A 87 -8.72 -14.24 -6.39
CA GLU A 87 -9.04 -12.84 -6.11
C GLU A 87 -9.32 -12.58 -4.63
N ASN A 88 -10.11 -13.41 -3.97
CA ASN A 88 -10.39 -13.23 -2.55
C ASN A 88 -9.14 -13.52 -1.69
N LEU A 89 -8.33 -14.50 -2.10
CA LEU A 89 -7.07 -14.83 -1.44
C LEU A 89 -6.04 -13.70 -1.59
N SER A 90 -5.97 -13.04 -2.75
CA SER A 90 -5.05 -11.92 -2.96
C SER A 90 -5.42 -10.70 -2.12
N GLN A 91 -6.71 -10.46 -1.84
CA GLN A 91 -7.16 -9.41 -0.91
C GLN A 91 -6.63 -9.60 0.50
N ALA A 92 -6.56 -10.84 0.99
CA ALA A 92 -5.98 -11.19 2.28
C ALA A 92 -4.43 -11.29 2.25
N SER A 93 -3.82 -11.35 1.07
CA SER A 93 -2.36 -11.53 0.93
C SER A 93 -1.57 -10.23 1.05
N SER A 94 -0.27 -10.33 1.31
CA SER A 94 0.68 -9.23 1.04
C SER A 94 1.61 -9.62 -0.11
N SER A 95 2.40 -8.66 -0.63
CA SER A 95 3.33 -8.91 -1.75
C SER A 95 4.37 -9.99 -1.46
N SER A 96 4.78 -10.15 -0.20
CA SER A 96 5.78 -11.12 0.25
C SER A 96 5.21 -12.31 1.00
N LEU A 97 3.97 -12.22 1.48
CA LEU A 97 3.28 -13.31 2.20
C LEU A 97 1.95 -13.61 1.50
N PRO A 98 1.93 -14.55 0.54
CA PRO A 98 0.70 -14.98 -0.12
C PRO A 98 -0.13 -15.87 0.82
N VAL A 99 -1.40 -15.52 0.98
CA VAL A 99 -2.41 -16.37 1.64
C VAL A 99 -2.94 -17.34 0.60
N THR A 100 -2.71 -18.63 0.81
CA THR A 100 -3.16 -19.69 -0.11
C THR A 100 -4.38 -20.41 0.45
N ARG A 101 -5.06 -21.19 -0.40
CA ARG A 101 -6.16 -22.06 0.02
C ARG A 101 -5.77 -22.95 1.21
N GLY A 102 -4.59 -23.58 1.14
CA GLY A 102 -4.11 -24.47 2.20
C GLY A 102 -3.92 -23.75 3.54
N VAL A 103 -3.49 -22.48 3.52
CA VAL A 103 -3.40 -21.66 4.75
C VAL A 103 -4.79 -21.44 5.36
N VAL A 104 -5.78 -21.09 4.54
CA VAL A 104 -7.16 -20.87 5.03
C VAL A 104 -7.78 -22.17 5.55
N GLU A 105 -7.57 -23.28 4.84
CA GLU A 105 -8.07 -24.60 5.26
C GLU A 105 -7.41 -25.07 6.56
N ALA A 106 -6.10 -24.85 6.72
CA ALA A 106 -5.40 -25.12 7.98
C ALA A 106 -5.99 -24.28 9.12
N LEU A 107 -6.17 -22.96 8.92
CA LEU A 107 -6.76 -22.08 9.94
C LEU A 107 -8.17 -22.52 10.35
N ARG A 108 -9.00 -23.01 9.42
CA ARG A 108 -10.34 -23.54 9.73
C ARG A 108 -10.32 -24.79 10.60
N SER A 109 -9.26 -25.59 10.51
CA SER A 109 -9.11 -26.83 11.29
C SER A 109 -8.54 -26.61 12.69
N GLU A 110 -8.01 -25.41 12.97
CA GLU A 110 -7.42 -25.06 14.26
C GLU A 110 -8.46 -24.64 15.29
N HIS A 111 -8.21 -24.99 16.56
CA HIS A 111 -9.09 -24.59 17.67
C HIS A 111 -9.03 -23.08 17.92
N ASP A 112 -7.83 -22.49 17.89
CA ASP A 112 -7.58 -21.08 18.17
C ASP A 112 -7.57 -20.21 16.89
N GLN A 113 -8.43 -20.54 15.92
CA GLN A 113 -8.47 -19.90 14.60
C GLN A 113 -8.53 -18.36 14.67
N ASP A 114 -9.26 -17.80 15.63
CA ASP A 114 -9.37 -16.36 15.82
C ASP A 114 -8.06 -15.70 16.24
N MET A 115 -7.30 -16.35 17.13
CA MET A 115 -6.00 -15.85 17.58
C MET A 115 -4.99 -15.92 16.44
N LEU A 116 -4.96 -17.05 15.73
CA LEU A 116 -4.06 -17.27 14.60
C LEU A 116 -4.38 -16.31 13.44
N ALA A 117 -5.65 -16.08 13.13
CA ALA A 117 -6.07 -15.11 12.13
C ALA A 117 -5.63 -13.69 12.47
N LYS A 118 -5.75 -13.28 13.75
CA LYS A 118 -5.25 -11.98 14.21
C LYS A 118 -3.74 -11.85 14.08
N ARG A 119 -2.97 -12.87 14.47
CA ARG A 119 -1.50 -12.86 14.33
C ARG A 119 -1.08 -12.77 12.87
N LEU A 120 -1.68 -13.61 12.02
CA LEU A 120 -1.41 -13.61 10.59
C LEU A 120 -1.78 -12.26 9.97
N ALA A 121 -2.92 -11.67 10.32
CA ALA A 121 -3.31 -10.34 9.87
C ALA A 121 -2.27 -9.27 10.25
N SER A 122 -1.72 -9.31 11.47
CA SER A 122 -0.67 -8.39 11.91
C SER A 122 0.60 -8.50 11.07
N GLU A 123 1.04 -9.73 10.78
CA GLU A 123 2.22 -9.98 9.94
C GLU A 123 2.00 -9.53 8.49
N LEU A 124 0.83 -9.87 7.92
CA LEU A 124 0.45 -9.45 6.57
C LEU A 124 0.38 -7.94 6.44
N ALA A 125 -0.22 -7.26 7.42
CA ALA A 125 -0.37 -5.81 7.42
C ALA A 125 0.97 -5.09 7.53
N LEU A 126 1.83 -5.55 8.46
CA LEU A 126 3.18 -5.02 8.61
C LEU A 126 3.99 -5.21 7.31
N SER A 127 3.93 -6.41 6.74
CA SER A 127 4.65 -6.76 5.52
C SER A 127 4.20 -5.95 4.31
N ASP A 128 2.88 -5.74 4.14
CA ASP A 128 2.33 -4.93 3.05
C ASP A 128 2.75 -3.46 3.15
N VAL A 129 2.62 -2.85 4.33
CA VAL A 129 2.93 -1.43 4.52
C VAL A 129 4.44 -1.17 4.46
N LEU A 130 5.27 -2.03 5.04
CA LEU A 130 6.72 -1.91 4.92
C LEU A 130 7.20 -2.08 3.48
N GLY A 131 6.60 -3.02 2.72
CA GLY A 131 6.87 -3.19 1.31
C GLY A 131 6.59 -1.91 0.51
N LYS A 132 5.43 -1.29 0.75
CA LYS A 132 5.06 0.00 0.15
C LYS A 132 6.02 1.12 0.57
N ALA A 133 6.43 1.18 1.83
CA ALA A 133 7.36 2.21 2.33
C ALA A 133 8.75 2.10 1.69
N LEU A 134 9.31 0.89 1.58
CA LEU A 134 10.60 0.65 0.92
C LEU A 134 10.52 0.98 -0.58
N LEU A 135 9.40 0.63 -1.22
CA LEU A 135 9.18 0.97 -2.62
C LEU A 135 9.07 2.48 -2.82
N LEU A 136 8.38 3.19 -1.91
CA LEU A 136 8.29 4.65 -1.92
C LEU A 136 9.68 5.28 -1.77
N GLN A 137 10.47 4.82 -0.81
CA GLN A 137 11.84 5.30 -0.59
C GLN A 137 12.67 5.17 -1.88
N ARG A 138 12.62 4.01 -2.55
CA ARG A 138 13.31 3.80 -3.84
C ARG A 138 12.79 4.76 -4.91
N THR A 139 11.48 4.94 -5.02
CA THR A 139 10.87 5.86 -5.98
C THR A 139 11.34 7.29 -5.75
N LEU A 140 11.38 7.76 -4.49
CA LEU A 140 11.86 9.10 -4.13
C LEU A 140 13.35 9.30 -4.45
N PHE A 141 14.20 8.31 -4.14
CA PHE A 141 15.63 8.37 -4.50
C PHE A 141 15.88 8.39 -6.01
N THR A 142 15.01 7.74 -6.79
CA THR A 142 15.07 7.84 -8.26
C THR A 142 14.54 9.20 -8.72
N GLY A 143 13.44 9.69 -8.15
CA GLY A 143 12.84 10.99 -8.48
C GLY A 143 13.73 12.17 -8.12
N SER A 144 14.54 12.09 -7.06
CA SER A 144 15.49 13.15 -6.70
C SER A 144 16.61 13.36 -7.72
N LYS A 145 16.76 12.43 -8.68
CA LYS A 145 17.71 12.53 -9.79
C LYS A 145 17.07 13.04 -11.09
N GLU A 146 15.78 13.35 -11.05
CA GLU A 146 15.05 13.84 -12.21
C GLU A 146 15.43 15.31 -12.51
N PRO A 147 15.73 15.68 -13.77
CA PRO A 147 16.26 17.01 -14.09
C PRO A 147 15.40 18.20 -13.65
N ASN A 148 14.09 18.06 -13.58
CA ASN A 148 13.17 19.12 -13.15
C ASN A 148 13.15 19.29 -11.61
N ILE A 149 13.75 18.36 -10.86
CA ILE A 149 13.84 18.38 -9.39
C ILE A 149 15.28 18.65 -8.92
N ALA A 150 16.28 18.14 -9.65
CA ALA A 150 17.70 18.24 -9.28
C ALA A 150 18.36 19.59 -9.64
N ALA A 151 17.62 20.49 -10.29
CA ALA A 151 18.08 21.81 -10.73
C ALA A 151 18.01 22.86 -9.62
#